data_AF-A0A0R2B511-F1
#
_entry.id   AF-A0A0R2B511-F1
#
_cell.length_a   1.000
_cell.length_b   1.000
_cell.length_c   1.000
_cell.angle_alpha   90.00
_cell.angle_beta   90.00
_cell.angle_gamma   90.00
#
_symmetry.space_group_name_H-M   'P 1'
#
loop_
_entity.id
_entity.type
_entity.pdbx_description
1 polymer ?
#
loop_
_entity_poly.entity_id
_entity_poly.type
_entity_poly.pdbx_seq_one_letter_code
_entity_poly.pdbx_strand_id
1 'polypeptide(L)'
;MVTKSNHDYYVYNDLAGILKQRHYSISALSKNTGISRPAISQLVHDPQQNITLRNAMLIAQELSVPIFEALELRSVYAKDEEAKFTIDNLKQLNDLVSEFGISLDFEFYSWRKSVNVYTKYATQRSVYLSGNFRISGGQ
;
A
#
# COMPACT_ATOMS: atom_id res chain seq x y z
N MET A 1 0.31 -29.09 12.77
CA MET A 1 1.29 -28.11 12.26
C MET A 1 0.50 -27.11 11.44
N VAL A 2 0.23 -25.93 11.99
CA VAL A 2 -0.60 -24.91 11.32
C VAL A 2 0.31 -24.15 10.36
N THR A 3 0.15 -24.38 9.06
CA THR A 3 0.73 -23.52 8.01
C THR A 3 0.02 -22.17 8.08
N LYS A 4 0.65 -21.19 8.74
CA LYS A 4 0.26 -19.77 8.60
C LYS A 4 0.31 -19.45 7.11
N SER A 5 -0.83 -19.07 6.53
CA SER A 5 -0.83 -18.55 5.16
C SER A 5 -0.05 -17.23 5.16
N ASN A 6 0.90 -17.11 4.24
CA ASN A 6 1.65 -15.88 3.98
C ASN A 6 0.74 -14.83 3.32
N HIS A 7 -0.30 -14.35 4.01
CA HIS A 7 -1.19 -13.28 3.53
C HIS A 7 -0.57 -11.87 3.63
N ASP A 8 0.68 -11.78 4.07
CA ASP A 8 1.31 -10.51 4.39
C ASP A 8 2.11 -9.92 3.21
N TYR A 9 2.15 -10.57 2.04
CA TYR A 9 2.95 -10.14 0.90
C TYR A 9 2.18 -10.21 -0.43
N TYR A 10 2.42 -9.24 -1.29
CA TYR A 10 1.94 -9.18 -2.66
C TYR A 10 3.08 -8.78 -3.61
N VAL A 11 2.98 -9.17 -4.88
CA VAL A 11 3.94 -8.75 -5.90
C VAL A 11 3.50 -7.39 -6.43
N TYR A 12 4.37 -6.39 -6.30
CA TYR A 12 4.20 -5.06 -6.85
C TYR A 12 5.00 -4.93 -8.15
N ASN A 13 4.32 -4.46 -9.19
CA ASN A 13 4.89 -4.22 -10.51
C ASN A 13 5.04 -2.71 -10.76
N ASP A 14 6.28 -2.20 -10.82
CA ASP A 14 6.57 -0.78 -11.13
C ASP A 14 6.78 -0.53 -12.63
N LEU A 15 6.12 -1.29 -13.50
CA LEU A 15 6.30 -1.15 -14.94
C LEU A 15 5.97 0.28 -15.41
N ALA A 16 4.99 0.95 -14.79
CA ALA A 16 4.64 2.33 -15.08
C ALA A 16 5.81 3.30 -14.81
N GLY A 17 6.45 3.20 -13.64
CA GLY A 17 7.60 4.00 -13.27
C GLY A 17 8.79 3.77 -14.20
N ILE A 18 9.10 2.50 -14.47
CA ILE A 18 10.22 2.10 -15.33
C ILE A 18 10.04 2.62 -16.76
N LEU A 19 8.85 2.46 -17.34
CA LEU A 19 8.57 2.95 -18.70
C LEU A 19 8.70 4.48 -18.79
N LYS A 20 8.21 5.19 -17.77
CA LYS A 20 8.32 6.66 -17.70
C LYS A 20 9.78 7.12 -17.63
N GLN A 21 10.57 6.53 -16.75
CA GLN A 21 11.99 6.88 -16.57
C GLN A 21 12.82 6.60 -17.83
N ARG A 22 12.50 5.52 -18.54
CA ARG A 22 13.23 5.12 -19.76
C ARG A 22 12.64 5.69 -21.05
N HIS A 23 11.64 6.57 -20.95
CA HIS A 23 10.89 7.11 -22.11
C HIS A 23 10.44 6.01 -23.09
N TYR A 24 10.05 4.87 -22.55
CA TYR A 24 9.81 3.66 -23.30
C TYR A 24 8.30 3.45 -23.50
N SER A 25 7.86 3.22 -24.74
CA SER A 25 6.43 3.13 -25.06
C SER A 25 5.89 1.70 -24.92
N ILE A 26 4.61 1.57 -24.54
CA ILE A 26 3.88 0.29 -24.53
C ILE A 26 3.93 -0.39 -25.92
N SER A 27 3.83 0.40 -26.99
CA SER A 27 3.88 -0.11 -28.36
C SER A 27 5.23 -0.72 -28.71
N ALA A 28 6.33 -0.09 -28.29
CA ALA A 28 7.68 -0.63 -28.47
C ALA A 28 7.86 -1.91 -27.63
N LEU A 29 7.39 -1.89 -26.38
CA LEU A 29 7.56 -3.04 -25.47
C LEU A 29 6.82 -4.26 -26.00
N SER A 30 5.59 -4.04 -26.49
CA SER A 30 4.78 -5.10 -27.11
C SER A 30 5.47 -5.70 -28.33
N LYS A 31 6.06 -4.86 -29.19
CA LYS A 31 6.76 -5.30 -30.40
C LYS A 31 7.98 -6.16 -30.07
N ASN A 32 8.76 -5.76 -29.07
CA ASN A 32 10.05 -6.39 -28.77
C ASN A 32 9.92 -7.63 -27.86
N THR A 33 8.91 -7.66 -26.99
CA THR A 33 8.65 -8.80 -26.08
C THR A 33 7.68 -9.83 -26.65
N GLY A 34 6.87 -9.45 -27.66
CA GLY A 34 5.77 -10.27 -28.16
C GLY A 34 4.55 -10.33 -27.21
N ILE A 35 4.57 -9.58 -26.11
CA ILE A 35 3.43 -9.46 -25.19
C ILE A 35 2.40 -8.50 -25.79
N SER A 36 1.11 -8.82 -25.66
CA SER A 36 0.05 -7.98 -26.24
C SER A 36 -0.01 -6.60 -25.57
N ARG A 37 -0.30 -5.56 -26.35
CA ARG A 37 -0.50 -4.19 -25.82
C ARG A 37 -1.54 -4.13 -24.69
N PRO A 38 -2.70 -4.83 -24.77
CA PRO A 38 -3.65 -4.85 -23.66
C PRO A 38 -3.07 -5.45 -22.38
N ALA A 39 -2.29 -6.53 -22.46
CA ALA A 39 -1.67 -7.14 -21.29
C ALA A 39 -0.63 -6.20 -20.66
N ILE A 40 0.21 -5.55 -21.47
CA ILE A 40 1.15 -4.53 -20.96
C ILE A 40 0.39 -3.35 -20.37
N SER A 41 -0.69 -2.90 -21.01
CA SER A 41 -1.53 -1.81 -20.51
C SER A 41 -2.11 -2.16 -19.14
N GLN A 42 -2.62 -3.37 -18.95
CA GLN A 42 -3.11 -3.82 -17.64
C GLN A 42 -2.01 -3.78 -16.58
N LEU A 43 -0.82 -4.30 -16.89
CA LEU A 43 0.33 -4.25 -15.98
C LEU A 43 0.76 -2.82 -15.62
N VAL A 44 0.65 -1.87 -16.56
CA VAL A 44 0.98 -0.46 -16.32
C VAL A 44 -0.06 0.24 -15.43
N HIS A 45 -1.34 -0.12 -15.55
CA HIS A 45 -2.42 0.56 -14.81
C HIS A 45 -2.71 -0.09 -13.45
N ASP A 46 -2.41 -1.38 -13.30
CA ASP A 46 -2.60 -2.14 -12.06
C ASP A 46 -1.28 -2.73 -11.58
N PRO A 47 -0.62 -2.10 -10.59
CA PRO A 47 0.62 -2.59 -10.00
C PRO A 47 0.51 -3.95 -9.30
N GLN A 48 -0.71 -4.45 -9.01
CA GLN A 48 -0.94 -5.76 -8.38
C GLN A 48 -1.35 -6.83 -9.40
N GLN A 49 -1.42 -6.47 -10.68
CA GLN A 49 -1.80 -7.39 -11.74
C GLN A 49 -0.82 -8.57 -11.79
N ASN A 50 -1.38 -9.79 -11.73
CA ASN A 50 -0.59 -11.00 -11.85
C ASN A 50 0.11 -11.07 -13.22
N ILE A 51 1.41 -11.38 -13.16
CA ILE A 51 2.26 -11.58 -14.34
C ILE A 51 2.92 -12.96 -14.26
N THR A 52 3.06 -13.62 -15.40
CA THR A 52 3.82 -14.87 -15.46
C THR A 52 5.32 -14.58 -15.41
N LEU A 53 6.10 -15.47 -14.78
CA LEU A 53 7.56 -15.33 -14.71
C LEU A 53 8.20 -15.14 -16.09
N ARG A 54 7.71 -15.85 -17.11
CA ARG A 54 8.17 -15.71 -18.49
C ARG A 54 8.01 -14.28 -19.01
N ASN A 55 6.82 -13.69 -18.85
CA ASN A 55 6.55 -12.34 -19.32
C ASN A 55 7.38 -11.32 -18.52
N ALA A 56 7.52 -11.52 -17.22
CA ALA A 56 8.38 -10.71 -16.37
C ALA A 56 9.83 -10.71 -16.83
N MET A 57 10.39 -11.88 -17.14
CA MET A 57 11.76 -12.01 -17.65
C MET A 57 11.94 -11.31 -19.00
N LEU A 58 10.98 -11.44 -19.92
CA LEU A 58 11.03 -10.77 -21.22
C LEU A 58 11.01 -9.24 -21.07
N ILE A 59 10.15 -8.72 -20.20
CA ILE A 59 10.07 -7.28 -19.90
C ILE A 59 11.37 -6.78 -19.25
N ALA A 60 11.87 -7.51 -18.25
CA ALA A 60 13.10 -7.17 -17.56
C ALA A 60 14.32 -7.15 -18.50
N GLN A 61 14.42 -8.15 -19.39
CA GLN A 61 15.46 -8.22 -20.41
C GLN A 61 15.36 -7.07 -21.40
N GLU A 62 14.17 -6.79 -21.95
CA GLU A 62 13.96 -5.71 -22.92
C GLU A 62 14.28 -4.33 -22.31
N LEU A 63 13.85 -4.11 -21.07
CA LEU A 63 14.09 -2.86 -20.37
C LEU A 63 15.48 -2.81 -19.74
N SER A 64 16.31 -3.86 -19.83
CA SER A 64 17.61 -3.95 -19.17
C SER A 64 17.54 -3.53 -17.70
N VAL A 65 16.56 -4.09 -16.98
CA VAL A 65 16.37 -3.96 -15.54
C VAL A 65 16.46 -5.34 -14.89
N PRO A 66 17.01 -5.43 -13.67
CA PRO A 66 16.87 -6.63 -12.88
C PRO A 66 15.39 -6.98 -12.65
N ILE A 67 15.06 -8.27 -12.65
CA ILE A 67 13.67 -8.72 -12.50
C ILE A 67 13.02 -8.28 -11.18
N PHE A 68 13.83 -8.10 -10.13
CA PHE A 68 13.38 -7.63 -8.83
C PHE A 68 13.09 -6.12 -8.79
N GLU A 69 13.60 -5.35 -9.75
CA GLU A 69 13.20 -3.94 -9.93
C GLU A 69 11.87 -3.85 -10.68
N ALA A 70 11.62 -4.77 -11.62
CA ALA A 70 10.33 -4.86 -12.32
C ALA A 70 9.22 -5.44 -11.44
N LEU A 71 9.56 -6.43 -10.60
CA LEU A 71 8.65 -7.13 -9.70
C LEU A 71 9.23 -7.19 -8.29
N GLU A 72 8.71 -6.34 -7.42
CA GLU A 72 9.12 -6.27 -6.03
C GLU A 72 8.11 -7.04 -5.18
N LEU A 73 8.59 -7.93 -4.30
CA LEU A 73 7.73 -8.52 -3.28
C LEU A 73 7.51 -7.48 -2.18
N ARG A 74 6.35 -6.82 -2.18
CA ARG A 74 5.95 -5.89 -1.14
C ARG A 74 5.17 -6.60 -0.07
N SER A 75 5.34 -6.18 1.17
CA SER A 75 4.39 -6.57 2.19
C SER A 75 3.10 -5.76 1.99
N VAL A 76 1.93 -6.39 2.19
CA VAL A 76 0.65 -5.68 2.38
C VAL A 76 0.80 -4.64 3.50
N TYR A 77 1.72 -4.93 4.41
CA TYR A 77 2.18 -4.07 5.47
C TYR A 77 3.65 -3.76 5.23
N ALA A 78 3.95 -2.95 4.20
CA ALA A 78 5.20 -2.22 4.18
C ALA A 78 5.42 -1.64 5.60
N LYS A 79 6.67 -1.59 6.06
CA LYS A 79 7.05 -1.05 7.37
C LYS A 79 6.72 0.46 7.43
N ASP A 80 5.45 0.82 7.32
CA ASP A 80 4.96 2.17 7.50
C ASP A 80 5.05 2.44 8.99
N GLU A 81 6.22 2.93 9.39
CA GLU A 81 6.31 3.74 10.60
C GLU A 81 5.26 4.86 10.57
N GLU A 82 4.90 5.31 9.38
CA GLU A 82 3.81 6.24 9.05
C GLU A 82 2.42 5.75 9.46
N ALA A 83 2.17 4.45 9.64
CA ALA A 83 0.88 3.91 10.06
C ALA A 83 0.83 3.51 11.54
N LYS A 84 1.87 3.81 12.32
CA LYS A 84 1.90 3.56 13.77
C LYS A 84 1.02 4.59 14.50
N PHE A 85 0.51 4.20 15.67
CA PHE A 85 -0.10 5.12 16.63
C PHE A 85 0.98 6.01 17.28
N THR A 86 1.49 7.00 16.54
CA THR A 86 2.35 8.07 17.05
C THR A 86 1.51 9.30 17.41
N ILE A 87 2.06 10.18 18.24
CA ILE A 87 1.39 11.45 18.58
C ILE A 87 1.11 12.27 17.32
N ASP A 88 2.04 12.30 16.37
CA ASP A 88 1.91 13.10 15.14
C ASP A 88 0.86 12.52 14.20
N ASN A 89 0.78 11.20 14.05
CA ASN A 89 -0.24 10.56 13.22
C ASN A 89 -1.64 10.72 13.81
N LEU A 90 -1.76 10.70 15.14
CA LEU A 90 -3.04 10.95 15.82
C LEU A 90 -3.48 12.41 15.73
N LYS A 91 -2.53 13.36 15.73
CA LYS A 91 -2.82 14.77 15.44
C LYS A 91 -3.35 14.93 14.03
N GLN A 92 -2.70 14.33 13.04
CA GLN A 92 -3.20 14.35 11.65
C GLN A 92 -4.61 13.77 11.53
N LEU A 93 -4.89 12.66 12.22
CA LEU A 93 -6.24 12.10 12.29
C LEU A 93 -7.23 13.08 12.92
N ASN A 94 -6.87 13.74 14.02
CA ASN A 94 -7.70 14.76 14.66
C ASN A 94 -7.94 15.97 13.75
N ASP A 95 -6.91 16.43 13.03
CA ASP A 95 -7.03 17.56 12.10
C ASP A 95 -8.00 17.23 10.97
N LEU A 96 -7.91 16.03 10.39
CA LEU A 96 -8.83 15.57 9.34
C LEU A 96 -10.28 15.51 9.81
N VAL A 97 -10.55 15.04 11.03
CA VAL A 97 -11.93 14.98 11.53
C VAL A 97 -12.43 16.32 12.06
N SER A 98 -11.52 17.24 12.41
CA SER A 98 -11.88 18.60 12.84
C SER A 98 -12.56 19.40 11.74
N GLU A 99 -12.27 19.10 10.47
CA GLU A 99 -12.99 19.66 9.31
C GLU A 99 -14.49 19.35 9.35
N PHE A 100 -14.89 18.26 10.00
CA PHE A 100 -16.28 17.84 10.18
C PHE A 100 -16.88 18.33 11.51
N GLY A 101 -16.18 19.21 12.24
CA GLY A 101 -16.62 19.72 13.54
C GLY A 101 -16.46 18.70 14.68
N ILE A 102 -15.66 17.65 14.48
CA ILE A 102 -15.40 16.60 15.47
C ILE A 102 -13.99 16.79 16.03
N SER A 103 -13.84 16.78 17.34
CA SER A 103 -12.51 16.78 17.99
C SER A 103 -12.31 15.46 18.74
N LEU A 104 -11.18 14.81 18.50
CA LEU A 104 -10.77 13.56 19.14
C LEU A 104 -9.80 13.85 20.29
N ASP A 105 -10.09 13.29 21.46
CA ASP A 105 -9.14 13.18 22.57
C ASP A 105 -8.62 11.73 22.64
N PHE A 106 -7.31 11.59 22.80
CA PHE A 106 -6.61 10.31 22.89
C PHE A 106 -6.04 10.14 24.30
N GLU A 107 -6.40 9.05 24.97
CA GLU A 107 -5.87 8.72 26.29
C GLU A 107 -5.05 7.43 26.23
N PHE A 108 -3.76 7.53 26.54
CA PHE A 108 -2.81 6.42 26.45
C PHE A 108 -2.58 5.78 27.82
N TYR A 109 -2.82 4.47 27.89
CA TYR A 109 -2.60 3.67 29.09
C TYR A 109 -1.38 2.78 28.90
N SER A 110 -0.25 3.18 29.49
CA SER A 110 1.01 2.43 29.43
C SER A 110 0.89 1.02 30.02
N TRP A 111 0.07 0.82 31.05
CA TRP A 111 -0.10 -0.47 31.74
C TRP A 111 -0.85 -1.54 30.95
N ARG A 112 -1.69 -1.13 29.98
CA ARG A 112 -2.50 -2.06 29.16
C ARG A 112 -2.19 -1.99 27.67
N LYS A 113 -1.22 -1.17 27.28
CA LYS A 113 -0.92 -0.87 25.87
C LYS A 113 -2.20 -0.52 25.08
N SER A 114 -3.10 0.23 25.73
CA SER A 114 -4.40 0.60 25.16
C SER A 114 -4.49 2.09 24.96
N VAL A 115 -5.21 2.49 23.91
CA VAL A 115 -5.58 3.88 23.64
C VAL A 115 -7.10 3.96 23.67
N ASN A 116 -7.62 4.87 24.47
CA ASN A 116 -9.02 5.25 24.36
C ASN A 116 -9.12 6.47 23.44
N VAL A 117 -10.14 6.48 22.58
CA VAL A 117 -10.45 7.57 21.67
C VAL A 117 -11.85 8.06 21.99
N TYR A 118 -11.98 9.35 22.31
CA TYR A 118 -13.25 9.97 22.67
C TYR A 118 -13.50 11.23 21.85
N THR A 119 -14.76 11.60 21.62
CA THR A 119 -15.11 12.87 20.99
C THR A 119 -15.42 13.92 22.06
N LYS A 120 -14.80 15.10 21.99
CA LYS A 120 -14.93 16.14 23.02
C LYS A 120 -16.19 17.00 22.86
N TYR A 121 -16.67 17.16 21.62
CA TYR A 121 -17.82 18.01 21.29
C TYR A 121 -18.65 17.38 20.17
N ALA A 122 -19.55 16.46 20.51
CA ALA A 122 -20.53 15.94 19.56
C ALA A 122 -21.82 16.77 19.64
N THR A 123 -21.93 17.83 18.84
CA THR A 123 -23.23 18.48 18.60
C THR A 123 -24.16 17.59 17.75
N GLN A 124 -23.59 16.62 17.04
CA GLN A 124 -24.31 15.59 16.31
C GLN A 124 -24.56 14.34 17.17
N ARG A 125 -25.80 13.83 17.12
CA ARG A 125 -26.31 12.71 17.95
C ARG A 125 -25.55 11.39 17.80
N SER A 126 -24.74 11.22 16.75
CA SER A 126 -23.92 10.02 16.53
C SER A 126 -22.75 10.34 15.58
N VAL A 127 -21.52 10.06 16.02
CA VAL A 127 -20.32 10.15 15.18
C VAL A 127 -19.83 8.72 14.95
N TYR A 128 -19.73 8.31 13.69
CA TYR A 128 -19.22 6.99 13.30
C TYR A 128 -17.83 7.16 12.71
N LEU A 129 -16.82 6.63 13.40
CA LEU A 129 -15.46 6.49 12.86
C LEU A 129 -15.29 5.04 12.42
N SER A 130 -15.33 4.79 11.11
CA SER A 130 -15.05 3.47 10.52
C SER A 130 -13.63 3.46 9.97
N GLY A 131 -12.84 2.48 10.39
CA GLY A 131 -11.46 2.31 9.94
C GLY A 131 -10.95 0.91 10.26
N ASN A 132 -9.99 0.46 9.45
CA ASN A 132 -9.26 -0.78 9.73
C ASN A 132 -8.08 -0.45 10.62
N PHE A 133 -8.13 -0.88 11.89
CA PHE A 133 -7.03 -0.71 12.83
C PHE A 133 -6.17 -1.97 12.88
N ARG A 134 -4.85 -1.82 12.78
CA ARG A 134 -3.89 -2.90 13.02
C ARG A 134 -3.20 -2.69 14.35
N ILE A 135 -3.31 -3.69 15.23
CA ILE A 135 -2.59 -3.72 16.50
C ILE A 135 -1.49 -4.79 16.38
N SER A 136 -0.26 -4.37 16.13
CA SER A 136 0.90 -5.27 16.16
C SER A 136 1.47 -5.31 17.58
N GLY A 137 1.40 -6.48 18.22
CA GLY A 137 2.06 -6.71 19.50
C GLY A 137 3.56 -6.87 19.29
N GLY A 138 4.38 -6.02 19.92
CA GLY A 138 5.81 -6.25 20.04
C GLY A 138 6.08 -7.45 20.94
N GLN A 139 6.80 -8.44 20.41
CA GLN A 139 7.52 -9.44 21.22
C GLN A 139 8.81 -8.83 21.75
#